data_AF-A0A1L9B378-F1
#
_entry.id   AF-A0A1L9B378-F1
#
_cell.length_a   1.000
_cell.length_b   1.000
_cell.length_c   1.000
_cell.angle_alpha   90.00
_cell.angle_beta   90.00
_cell.angle_gamma   90.00
#
_symmetry.space_group_name_H-M   'P 1'
#
loop_
_entity.id
_entity.type
_entity.pdbx_description
1 polymer ?
#
loop_
_entity_poly.entity_id
_entity_poly.type
_entity_poly.pdbx_seq_one_letter_code
_entity_poly.pdbx_strand_id
1 'polypeptide(L)'
;MVVGVSGLFGCGTIAGITDKQADAVNAVVGSTCDRYQDCGEIGPDKKYASREACDSAERDTWNSRWPAADCDNRINGDQLNECLDAIADTSCTNVFDQINTALNKCPKSEVCSGD
;
A
#
# COMPACT_ATOMS: atom_id res chain seq x y z
N MET A 1 -18.27 -5.60 -21.35
CA MET A 1 -18.70 -7.01 -21.26
C MET A 1 -18.02 -7.62 -20.06
N VAL A 2 -18.78 -8.37 -19.27
CA VAL A 2 -18.41 -8.89 -17.95
C VAL A 2 -17.31 -9.95 -18.03
N VAL A 3 -16.29 -9.79 -17.18
CA VAL A 3 -15.43 -10.84 -16.63
C VAL A 3 -15.13 -10.36 -15.21
N GLY A 4 -15.41 -11.03 -14.11
CA GLY A 4 -15.85 -12.39 -13.85
C GLY A 4 -15.44 -12.62 -12.40
N VAL A 5 -16.30 -12.26 -11.46
CA VAL A 5 -16.06 -12.50 -10.03
C VAL A 5 -16.37 -13.97 -9.78
N SER A 6 -15.39 -14.86 -9.92
CA SER A 6 -15.50 -16.28 -9.60
C SER A 6 -14.11 -16.88 -9.41
N GLY A 7 -13.70 -17.06 -8.16
CA GLY A 7 -12.42 -17.67 -7.80
C GLY A 7 -12.19 -17.70 -6.29
N LEU A 8 -13.01 -18.45 -5.56
CA LEU A 8 -12.57 -19.08 -4.31
C LEU A 8 -11.53 -20.17 -4.68
N PHE A 9 -10.48 -20.31 -3.86
CA PHE A 9 -9.37 -21.28 -3.94
C PHE A 9 -8.14 -20.85 -4.74
N GLY A 10 -7.25 -20.10 -4.08
CA GLY A 10 -5.85 -19.94 -4.44
C GLY A 10 -5.23 -18.84 -3.60
N CYS A 11 -4.12 -19.12 -2.93
CA CYS A 11 -3.26 -18.11 -2.29
C CYS A 11 -2.72 -17.16 -3.37
N GLY A 12 -3.52 -16.18 -3.80
CA GLY A 12 -3.08 -15.06 -4.60
C GLY A 12 -3.16 -13.83 -3.71
N THR A 13 -2.02 -13.39 -3.20
CA THR A 13 -1.91 -12.07 -2.58
C THR A 13 -2.38 -11.02 -3.60
N ILE A 14 -2.89 -9.88 -3.15
CA ILE A 14 -3.37 -8.77 -3.99
C ILE A 14 -2.34 -8.39 -5.08
N ALA A 15 -1.06 -8.63 -4.78
CA ALA A 15 0.10 -8.55 -5.67
C ALA A 15 0.03 -9.42 -6.94
N GLY A 16 -0.56 -10.61 -6.91
CA GLY A 16 -0.53 -11.54 -8.06
C GLY A 16 -1.44 -11.18 -9.24
N ILE A 17 -2.31 -10.16 -9.10
CA ILE A 17 -3.40 -9.91 -10.07
C ILE A 17 -3.69 -8.41 -10.27
N THR A 18 -2.81 -7.49 -9.88
CA THR A 18 -3.04 -6.07 -10.14
C THR A 18 -1.87 -5.42 -10.87
N ASP A 19 -2.09 -5.10 -12.13
CA ASP A 19 -1.27 -4.20 -12.94
C ASP A 19 -1.71 -2.73 -12.78
N LYS A 20 -2.89 -2.49 -12.20
CA LYS A 20 -3.50 -1.17 -12.01
C LYS A 20 -2.90 -0.40 -10.85
N GLN A 21 -2.59 0.87 -11.11
CA GLN A 21 -2.02 1.75 -10.08
C GLN A 21 -3.01 2.01 -8.94
N ALA A 22 -4.30 2.18 -9.25
CA ALA A 22 -5.30 2.52 -8.25
C ALA A 22 -5.46 1.41 -7.19
N ASP A 23 -5.40 0.15 -7.62
CA ASP A 23 -5.52 -1.02 -6.75
C ASP A 23 -4.26 -1.21 -5.90
N ALA A 24 -3.07 -0.96 -6.46
CA ALA A 24 -1.82 -0.93 -5.70
C ALA A 24 -1.83 0.17 -4.62
N VAL A 25 -2.29 1.37 -4.96
CA VAL A 25 -2.45 2.47 -3.99
C VAL A 25 -3.47 2.11 -2.92
N ASN A 26 -4.59 1.50 -3.27
CA ASN A 26 -5.58 1.07 -2.28
C ASN A 26 -4.98 0.05 -1.29
N ALA A 27 -4.23 -0.93 -1.79
CA ALA A 27 -3.59 -1.96 -0.96
C ALA A 27 -2.57 -1.36 0.01
N VAL A 28 -1.69 -0.48 -0.48
CA VAL A 28 -0.62 0.09 0.34
C VAL A 28 -1.15 1.09 1.37
N VAL A 29 -2.18 1.87 1.02
CA VAL A 29 -2.87 2.75 1.97
C VAL A 29 -3.52 1.94 3.07
N GLY A 30 -4.22 0.85 2.71
CA GLY A 30 -4.81 -0.07 3.68
C GLY A 30 -3.76 -0.62 4.65
N SER A 31 -2.68 -1.20 4.12
CA SER A 31 -1.60 -1.77 4.94
C SER A 31 -0.94 -0.73 5.86
N THR A 32 -0.73 0.48 5.36
CA THR A 32 -0.11 1.58 6.12
C THR A 32 -1.01 2.03 7.27
N CYS A 33 -2.30 2.27 6.99
CA CYS A 33 -3.25 2.73 7.98
C CYS A 33 -3.66 1.63 8.97
N ASP A 34 -3.72 0.36 8.55
CA ASP A 34 -3.88 -0.77 9.45
C ASP A 34 -2.70 -0.83 10.43
N ARG A 35 -1.47 -0.66 9.95
CA ARG A 35 -0.29 -0.63 10.82
C ARG A 35 -0.33 0.51 11.82
N TYR A 36 -0.70 1.73 11.39
CA TYR A 36 -0.86 2.86 12.30
C TYR A 36 -1.96 2.62 13.33
N GLN A 37 -3.06 1.99 12.92
CA GLN A 37 -4.15 1.63 13.82
C GLN A 37 -3.68 0.63 14.88
N ASP A 38 -3.00 -0.44 14.46
CA ASP A 38 -2.46 -1.48 15.34
C ASP A 38 -1.42 -0.93 16.32
N CYS A 39 -0.66 0.08 15.90
CA CYS A 39 0.28 0.79 16.77
C CYS A 39 -0.35 1.88 17.64
N GLY A 40 -1.66 2.12 17.54
CA GLY A 40 -2.37 3.10 18.37
C GLY A 40 -2.11 4.57 17.97
N GLU A 41 -1.79 4.80 16.71
CA GLU A 41 -1.52 6.10 16.11
C GLU A 41 -2.74 6.73 15.39
N ILE A 42 -3.89 6.08 15.50
CA ILE A 42 -5.17 6.59 15.01
C ILE A 42 -6.10 6.85 16.20
N GLY A 43 -6.59 8.08 16.30
CA GLY A 43 -7.49 8.53 17.35
C GLY A 43 -7.38 10.04 17.62
N PRO A 44 -8.23 10.56 18.52
CA PRO A 44 -8.12 11.94 18.96
C PRO A 44 -6.72 12.19 19.54
N ASP A 45 -6.09 13.28 19.10
CA ASP A 45 -4.72 13.69 19.48
C ASP A 45 -3.59 12.72 19.11
N LYS A 46 -3.85 11.80 18.17
CA LYS A 46 -2.82 10.95 17.54
C LYS A 46 -2.33 11.55 16.22
N LYS A 47 -1.44 10.85 15.52
CA LYS A 47 -1.00 11.25 14.17
C LYS A 47 -2.18 11.47 13.24
N TYR A 48 -3.10 10.52 13.20
CA TYR A 48 -4.31 10.59 12.41
C TYR A 48 -5.52 10.68 13.33
N ALA A 49 -6.36 11.69 13.12
CA ALA A 49 -7.57 11.90 13.93
C ALA A 49 -8.58 10.76 13.78
N SER A 50 -8.63 10.13 12.60
CA SER A 50 -9.47 8.97 12.29
C SER A 50 -8.84 8.11 11.21
N ARG A 51 -9.43 6.93 10.97
CA ARG A 51 -8.99 6.03 9.90
C ARG A 51 -9.13 6.69 8.53
N GLU A 52 -10.22 7.40 8.28
CA GLU A 52 -10.47 8.09 7.01
C GLU A 52 -9.46 9.22 6.76
N ALA A 53 -9.02 9.88 7.83
CA ALA A 53 -7.97 10.90 7.77
C ALA A 53 -6.62 10.29 7.39
N CYS A 54 -6.30 9.11 7.93
CA CYS A 54 -5.13 8.33 7.50
C CYS A 54 -5.24 7.95 6.02
N ASP A 55 -6.36 7.32 5.63
CA ASP A 55 -6.54 6.82 4.27
C ASP A 55 -6.41 7.95 3.23
N SER A 56 -6.95 9.13 3.52
CA SER A 56 -6.86 10.30 2.63
C SER A 56 -5.43 10.82 2.51
N ALA A 57 -4.73 11.00 3.65
CA ALA A 57 -3.37 11.54 3.67
C ALA A 57 -2.35 10.58 3.03
N GLU A 58 -2.47 9.29 3.31
CA GLU A 58 -1.61 8.26 2.72
C GLU A 58 -1.92 8.11 1.23
N ARG A 59 -3.19 8.15 0.81
CA ARG A 59 -3.56 8.05 -0.62
C ARG A 59 -2.91 9.16 -1.45
N ASP A 60 -2.92 10.40 -0.99
CA ASP A 60 -2.24 11.50 -1.69
C ASP A 60 -0.72 11.27 -1.78
N THR A 61 -0.12 10.81 -0.68
CA THR A 61 1.31 10.47 -0.61
C THR A 61 1.67 9.38 -1.63
N TRP A 62 0.90 8.30 -1.69
CA TRP A 62 1.14 7.18 -2.58
C TRP A 62 0.85 7.49 -4.04
N ASN A 63 -0.16 8.30 -4.34
CA ASN A 63 -0.41 8.79 -5.70
C ASN A 63 0.75 9.66 -6.23
N SER A 64 1.39 10.43 -5.35
CA SER A 64 2.60 11.20 -5.72
C SER A 64 3.81 10.28 -5.95
N ARG A 65 3.96 9.24 -5.13
CA ARG A 65 5.08 8.29 -5.22
C ARG A 65 4.96 7.35 -6.43
N TRP A 66 3.74 6.92 -6.75
CA TRP A 66 3.40 6.06 -7.87
C TRP A 66 2.38 6.77 -8.78
N PRO A 67 2.81 7.77 -9.57
CA PRO A 67 1.91 8.47 -10.46
C PRO A 67 1.23 7.50 -11.43
N ALA A 68 -0.09 7.62 -11.61
CA ALA A 68 -0.84 6.77 -12.54
C ALA A 68 -0.25 6.78 -13.96
N ALA A 69 0.27 7.92 -14.42
CA ALA A 69 0.90 8.04 -15.73
C ALA A 69 2.15 7.14 -15.91
N ASP A 70 2.82 6.79 -14.82
CA ASP A 70 4.04 5.98 -14.83
C ASP A 70 3.77 4.51 -14.45
N CYS A 71 2.70 4.26 -13.70
CA CYS A 71 2.48 3.00 -12.99
C CYS A 71 1.24 2.23 -13.41
N ASP A 72 0.27 2.87 -14.10
CA ASP A 72 -0.95 2.19 -14.49
C ASP A 72 -0.69 1.14 -15.58
N ASN A 73 -1.15 -0.08 -15.35
CA ASN A 73 -0.84 -1.29 -16.12
C ASN A 73 0.66 -1.67 -16.08
N ARG A 74 1.39 -1.20 -15.06
CA ARG A 74 2.83 -1.42 -14.89
C ARG A 74 3.21 -1.80 -13.46
N ILE A 75 2.24 -2.22 -12.66
CA ILE A 75 2.53 -2.66 -11.30
C ILE A 75 3.21 -4.04 -11.34
N ASN A 76 4.38 -4.13 -10.72
CA ASN A 76 5.08 -5.37 -10.45
C ASN A 76 4.53 -5.97 -9.16
N GLY A 77 3.80 -7.07 -9.30
CA GLY A 77 3.17 -7.77 -8.19
C GLY A 77 4.13 -8.19 -7.08
N ASP A 78 5.23 -8.83 -7.44
CA ASP A 78 6.20 -9.33 -6.46
C ASP A 78 6.81 -8.18 -5.65
N GLN A 79 7.19 -7.09 -6.32
CA GLN A 79 7.73 -5.89 -5.67
C GLN A 79 6.67 -5.17 -4.82
N LEU A 80 5.41 -5.16 -5.26
CA LEU A 80 4.31 -4.66 -4.44
C LEU A 80 4.14 -5.52 -3.18
N ASN A 81 4.25 -6.85 -3.29
CA ASN A 81 4.14 -7.74 -2.13
C ASN A 81 5.27 -7.48 -1.12
N GLU A 82 6.52 -7.38 -1.58
CA GLU A 82 7.67 -7.05 -0.73
C GLU A 82 7.48 -5.70 -0.02
N CYS A 83 6.94 -4.71 -0.73
CA CYS A 83 6.60 -3.41 -0.17
C CYS A 83 5.54 -3.51 0.94
N LEU A 84 4.46 -4.27 0.71
CA LEU A 84 3.39 -4.46 1.69
C LEU A 84 3.89 -5.21 2.93
N ASP A 85 4.66 -6.28 2.74
CA ASP A 85 5.26 -7.05 3.84
C ASP A 85 6.20 -6.17 4.68
N ALA A 86 7.03 -5.34 4.03
CA ALA A 86 7.91 -4.41 4.72
C ALA A 86 7.15 -3.40 5.60
N ILE A 87 5.96 -2.95 5.18
CA ILE A 87 5.10 -2.05 5.97
C ILE A 87 4.48 -2.82 7.15
N ALA A 88 3.97 -4.02 6.91
CA ALA A 88 3.36 -4.87 7.93
C ALA A 88 4.37 -5.25 9.04
N ASP A 89 5.63 -5.48 8.69
CA ASP A 89 6.69 -5.91 9.60
C ASP A 89 7.32 -4.76 10.42
N THR A 90 6.97 -3.50 10.14
CA THR A 90 7.50 -2.36 10.91
C THR A 90 7.13 -2.46 12.39
N SER A 91 8.02 -2.07 13.32
CA SER A 91 7.70 -2.09 14.76
C SER A 91 6.94 -0.83 15.21
N CYS A 92 6.13 -0.94 16.27
CA CYS A 92 5.38 0.18 16.84
C CYS A 92 6.23 1.18 17.65
N THR A 93 7.45 0.84 18.06
CA THR A 93 8.27 1.69 18.94
C THR A 93 8.59 3.06 18.34
N ASN A 94 8.61 3.17 17.00
CA ASN A 94 8.73 4.42 16.24
C ASN A 94 8.09 4.20 14.86
N VAL A 95 6.80 3.89 14.83
CA VAL A 95 6.13 3.40 13.61
C VAL A 95 6.23 4.37 12.44
N PHE A 96 6.24 5.68 12.66
CA PHE A 96 6.41 6.67 11.59
C PHE A 96 7.76 6.58 10.90
N ASP A 97 8.84 6.56 11.68
CA ASP A 97 10.19 6.50 11.14
C ASP A 97 10.46 5.14 10.49
N GLN A 98 9.89 4.07 11.07
CA GLN A 98 10.01 2.73 10.52
C GLN A 98 9.21 2.55 9.24
N ILE A 99 7.98 3.06 9.17
CA ILE A 99 7.20 3.07 7.92
C ILE A 99 7.96 3.89 6.89
N ASN A 100 8.37 5.13 7.18
CA ASN A 100 9.18 5.94 6.24
C ASN A 100 10.43 5.21 5.74
N THR A 101 11.08 4.43 6.60
CA THR A 101 12.23 3.60 6.22
C THR A 101 11.81 2.43 5.33
N ALA A 102 10.72 1.72 5.67
CA ALA A 102 10.13 0.66 4.85
C ALA A 102 9.64 1.19 3.49
N LEU A 103 9.16 2.44 3.40
CA LEU A 103 8.78 3.10 2.14
C LEU A 103 9.95 3.18 1.15
N ASN A 104 11.20 3.16 1.61
CA ASN A 104 12.37 3.09 0.72
C ASN A 104 12.47 1.75 -0.03
N LYS A 105 11.76 0.70 0.42
CA LYS A 105 11.55 -0.58 -0.27
C LYS A 105 10.38 -0.56 -1.26
N CYS A 106 9.69 0.58 -1.34
CA CYS A 106 8.55 0.80 -2.21
C CYS A 106 8.86 1.84 -3.32
N PRO A 107 10.06 1.89 -3.93
CA PRO A 107 10.35 2.91 -4.92
C PRO A 107 9.54 2.68 -6.19
N LYS A 108 9.17 3.79 -6.86
CA LYS A 108 8.47 3.75 -8.15
C LYS A 108 9.17 2.84 -9.17
N SER A 109 10.51 2.84 -9.19
CA SER A 109 11.32 2.05 -10.12
C SER A 109 11.20 0.54 -9.93
N GLU A 110 10.80 0.07 -8.75
CA GLU A 110 10.60 -1.36 -8.46
C GLU A 110 9.11 -1.70 -8.58
N VAL A 111 8.24 -0.92 -7.93
CA VAL A 111 6.80 -1.20 -7.91
C VAL A 111 6.15 -0.96 -9.26
N CYS A 112 6.60 0.02 -10.04
CA CYS A 112 6.06 0.34 -11.37
C CYS A 112 6.92 -0.24 -12.51
N SER A 113 7.54 -1.40 -12.26
CA SER A 113 8.42 -2.11 -13.21
C SER A 113 7.74 -3.29 -13.91
N GLY A 114 6.42 -3.45 -13.75
CA GLY A 114 5.66 -4.48 -14.45
C GLY A 114 5.70 -4.26 -15.96
N ASP A 115 5.81 -5.38 -16.69
CA ASP A 115 5.86 -5.48 -18.15
C ASP A 115 4.56 -6.01 -18.75
#